data_AF-A0A9W8BI70-F1
#
_entry.id   AF-A0A9W8BI70-F1
#
_cell.length_a   1.000
_cell.length_b   1.000
_cell.length_c   1.000
_cell.angle_alpha   90.00
_cell.angle_beta   90.00
_cell.angle_gamma   90.00
#
_symmetry.space_group_name_H-M   'P 1'
#
loop_
_entity.id
_entity.type
_entity.pdbx_description
1 polymer ?
#
loop_
_entity_poly.entity_id
_entity_poly.type
_entity_poly.pdbx_seq_one_letter_code
_entity_poly.pdbx_strand_id
1 'polypeptide(L)'
;MDSPGRALAALAALPGFARRAEADDKWRRVGARVLPVFTGERVAGSVEESNELVRSCLRSDAEAAWAEITGIVRVGMASVMRSLYAHVGVAPRFDAPESGGVLPALSVAGLVGASHVAPLALAGGVAAAWATVYSHVVPALDAVFAPLALFRAVRCPAGGVRGAVLAHFCDAVVMPLLPRIEASALAPDCRVLLPTLAHMLAVLAALPPADRGPLHRSARVLVLAQQA
;
A
#
# COMPACT_ATOMS: atom_id res chain seq x y z
N MET A 1 7.61 -30.98 37.54
CA MET A 1 6.77 -30.50 36.44
C MET A 1 6.77 -28.98 36.48
N ASP A 2 7.72 -28.36 35.79
CA ASP A 2 7.75 -26.91 35.67
C ASP A 2 6.56 -26.44 34.85
N SER A 3 5.78 -25.54 35.45
CA SER A 3 4.56 -25.01 34.84
C SER A 3 4.92 -24.16 33.62
N PRO A 4 4.28 -24.35 32.44
CA PRO A 4 4.57 -23.60 31.22
C PRO A 4 4.44 -22.08 31.40
N GLY A 5 3.66 -21.61 32.38
CA GLY A 5 3.57 -20.20 32.74
C GLY A 5 4.84 -19.58 33.32
N ARG A 6 5.69 -20.35 34.01
CA ARG A 6 6.97 -19.85 34.54
C ARG A 6 8.03 -19.68 33.46
N ALA A 7 8.04 -20.57 32.47
CA ALA A 7 8.94 -20.48 31.31
C ALA A 7 8.59 -19.26 30.43
N LEU A 8 7.30 -19.01 30.18
CA LEU A 8 6.83 -17.81 29.47
C LEU A 8 7.13 -16.52 30.23
N ALA A 9 6.96 -16.50 31.55
CA ALA A 9 7.31 -15.33 32.37
C ALA A 9 8.83 -15.07 32.39
N ALA A 10 9.65 -16.12 32.42
CA ALA A 10 11.11 -16.00 32.35
C ALA A 10 11.59 -15.50 30.97
N LEU A 11 10.96 -15.94 29.88
CA LEU A 11 11.22 -15.43 28.53
C LEU A 11 10.81 -13.97 28.37
N ALA A 12 9.68 -13.56 28.96
CA ALA A 12 9.21 -12.17 28.95
C ALA A 12 10.12 -11.23 29.75
N ALA A 13 10.82 -11.74 30.77
CA ALA A 13 11.77 -11.00 31.59
C ALA A 13 13.16 -10.85 30.93
N LEU A 14 13.41 -11.50 29.78
CA LEU A 14 14.66 -11.31 29.05
C LEU A 14 14.72 -9.88 28.49
N PRO A 15 15.82 -9.13 28.69
CA PRO A 15 15.94 -7.74 28.25
C PRO A 15 15.66 -7.53 26.75
N GLY A 16 16.00 -8.52 25.91
CA GLY A 16 15.72 -8.49 24.48
C GLY A 16 14.24 -8.65 24.12
N PHE A 17 13.48 -9.44 24.89
CA PHE A 17 12.05 -9.67 24.63
C PHE A 17 11.21 -8.44 24.99
N ALA A 18 11.46 -7.85 26.18
CA ALA A 18 10.77 -6.63 26.61
C ALA A 18 11.03 -5.45 25.65
N ARG A 19 12.27 -5.28 25.19
CA ARG A 19 12.63 -4.23 24.21
C ARG A 19 11.90 -4.41 22.87
N ARG A 20 11.75 -5.66 22.40
CA ARG A 20 11.02 -5.96 21.17
C ARG A 20 9.51 -5.73 21.32
N ALA A 21 8.91 -6.18 22.42
CA ALA A 21 7.50 -5.92 22.70
C ALA A 21 7.17 -4.41 22.77
N GLU A 22 8.06 -3.61 23.38
CA GLU A 22 7.92 -2.16 23.41
C GLU A 22 8.04 -1.54 22.00
N ALA A 23 8.97 -2.03 21.18
CA ALA A 23 9.11 -1.60 19.79
C ALA A 23 7.86 -1.93 18.96
N ASP A 24 7.33 -3.15 19.10
CA ASP A 24 6.10 -3.60 18.42
C ASP A 24 4.90 -2.70 18.79
N ASP A 25 4.77 -2.34 20.07
CA ASP A 25 3.70 -1.44 20.53
C ASP A 25 3.84 0.00 19.99
N LYS A 26 5.07 0.49 19.80
CA LYS A 26 5.29 1.81 19.19
C LYS A 26 4.92 1.79 17.69
N TRP A 27 5.33 0.75 16.95
CA TRP A 27 4.97 0.59 15.54
C TRP A 27 3.47 0.45 15.32
N ARG A 28 2.76 -0.28 16.20
CA ARG A 28 1.30 -0.33 16.19
C ARG A 28 0.66 1.05 16.35
N ARG A 29 1.20 1.90 17.23
CA ARG A 29 0.72 3.29 17.39
C ARG A 29 0.99 4.13 16.15
N VAL A 30 2.13 3.96 15.48
CA VAL A 30 2.38 4.61 14.17
C VAL A 30 1.32 4.16 13.17
N GLY A 31 1.08 2.86 13.06
CA GLY A 31 0.03 2.29 12.21
C GLY A 31 -1.35 2.89 12.47
N ALA A 32 -1.77 2.94 13.74
CA ALA A 32 -3.06 3.52 14.13
C ALA A 32 -3.23 4.99 13.69
N ARG A 33 -2.13 5.75 13.56
CA ARG A 33 -2.16 7.14 13.09
C ARG A 33 -2.23 7.28 11.58
N VAL A 34 -1.57 6.40 10.83
CA VAL A 34 -1.44 6.54 9.36
C VAL A 34 -2.45 5.71 8.57
N LEU A 35 -2.98 4.62 9.12
CA LEU A 35 -3.94 3.76 8.43
C LEU A 35 -5.23 4.48 7.97
N PRO A 36 -5.80 5.46 8.71
CA PRO A 36 -6.96 6.23 8.23
C PRO A 36 -6.71 6.97 6.90
N VAL A 37 -5.47 7.31 6.58
CA VAL A 37 -5.16 8.00 5.32
C VAL A 37 -5.51 7.14 4.10
N PHE A 38 -5.43 5.81 4.22
CA PHE A 38 -5.76 4.90 3.14
C PHE A 38 -7.27 4.81 2.83
N THR A 39 -8.12 5.36 3.71
CA THR A 39 -9.56 5.53 3.48
C THR A 39 -9.95 6.96 3.09
N GLY A 40 -8.96 7.84 2.87
CA GLY A 40 -9.18 9.25 2.52
C GLY A 40 -9.28 10.19 3.73
N GLU A 41 -9.07 9.69 4.95
CA GLU A 41 -9.01 10.52 6.15
C GLU A 41 -7.63 11.18 6.28
N ARG A 42 -7.46 12.01 7.33
CA ARG A 42 -6.17 12.61 7.67
C ARG A 42 -5.37 11.70 8.59
N VAL A 43 -4.07 11.96 8.70
CA VAL A 43 -3.24 11.37 9.77
C VAL A 43 -3.87 11.70 11.11
N ALA A 44 -3.99 10.71 11.99
CA ALA A 44 -4.53 10.96 13.33
C ALA A 44 -3.49 11.70 14.19
N GLY A 45 -3.86 12.89 14.65
CA GLY A 45 -2.95 13.81 15.36
C GLY A 45 -2.09 14.65 14.41
N SER A 46 -1.04 15.25 14.94
CA SER A 46 -0.11 16.07 14.15
C SER A 46 0.97 15.22 13.45
N VAL A 47 1.52 15.75 12.37
CA VAL A 47 2.66 15.12 11.67
C VAL A 47 3.89 15.13 12.58
N GLU A 48 4.07 16.18 13.37
CA GLU A 48 5.21 16.39 14.27
C GLU A 48 5.23 15.33 15.39
N GLU A 49 4.09 15.08 16.03
CA GLU A 49 3.98 14.00 17.02
C GLU A 49 4.23 12.63 16.38
N SER A 50 3.73 12.42 15.15
CA SER A 50 3.93 11.16 14.42
C SER A 50 5.40 10.98 14.05
N ASN A 51 6.10 12.05 13.67
CA ASN A 51 7.54 12.04 13.46
C ASN A 51 8.30 11.70 14.74
N GLU A 52 7.92 12.26 15.90
CA GLU A 52 8.61 11.92 17.15
C GLU A 52 8.37 10.47 17.56
N LEU A 53 7.18 9.95 17.33
CA LEU A 53 6.90 8.53 17.52
C LEU A 53 7.77 7.66 16.61
N VAL A 54 7.91 8.01 15.32
CA VAL A 54 8.82 7.32 14.40
C VAL A 54 10.27 7.40 14.88
N ARG A 55 10.76 8.57 15.32
CA ARG A 55 12.12 8.68 15.90
C ARG A 55 12.29 7.77 17.12
N SER A 56 11.29 7.68 17.98
CA SER A 56 11.30 6.76 19.13
C SER A 56 11.40 5.30 18.69
N CYS A 57 10.65 4.88 17.67
CA CYS A 57 10.78 3.54 17.08
C CYS A 57 12.20 3.29 16.57
N LEU A 58 12.75 4.23 15.79
CA LEU A 58 14.07 4.10 15.18
C LEU A 58 15.21 4.06 16.21
N ARG A 59 15.09 4.77 17.33
CA ARG A 59 16.05 4.67 18.44
C ARG A 59 15.95 3.34 19.18
N SER A 60 14.78 2.69 19.18
CA SER A 60 14.57 1.39 19.82
C SER A 60 15.04 0.23 18.96
N ASP A 61 14.66 0.20 17.68
CA ASP A 61 15.01 -0.85 16.72
C ASP A 61 14.92 -0.32 15.27
N ALA A 62 16.04 0.18 14.75
CA ALA A 62 16.12 0.70 13.39
C ALA A 62 16.14 -0.42 12.33
N GLU A 63 16.59 -1.62 12.68
CA GLU A 63 16.72 -2.74 11.72
C GLU A 63 15.36 -3.31 11.36
N ALA A 64 14.43 -3.36 12.32
CA ALA A 64 13.04 -3.80 12.08
C ALA A 64 12.19 -2.75 11.34
N ALA A 65 12.63 -1.49 11.28
CA ALA A 65 11.79 -0.37 10.84
C ALA A 65 11.17 -0.55 9.46
N TRP A 66 11.95 -1.06 8.50
CA TRP A 66 11.44 -1.22 7.14
C TRP A 66 10.39 -2.33 7.03
N ALA A 67 10.55 -3.42 7.78
CA ALA A 67 9.57 -4.51 7.82
C ALA A 67 8.23 -4.01 8.39
N GLU A 68 8.29 -3.19 9.43
CA GLU A 68 7.10 -2.59 10.06
C GLU A 68 6.39 -1.59 9.14
N ILE A 69 7.14 -0.71 8.46
CA ILE A 69 6.58 0.22 7.45
C ILE A 69 5.89 -0.57 6.33
N THR A 70 6.54 -1.62 5.82
CA THR A 70 5.98 -2.49 4.78
C THR A 70 4.69 -3.16 5.26
N GLY A 71 4.67 -3.62 6.53
CA GLY A 71 3.48 -4.15 7.18
C GLY A 71 2.32 -3.15 7.22
N ILE A 72 2.59 -1.91 7.62
CA ILE A 72 1.62 -0.82 7.65
C ILE A 72 1.08 -0.52 6.25
N VAL A 73 1.97 -0.38 5.25
CA VAL A 73 1.59 -0.12 3.85
C VAL A 73 0.70 -1.24 3.30
N ARG A 74 1.04 -2.50 3.59
CA ARG A 74 0.23 -3.67 3.17
C ARG A 74 -1.17 -3.64 3.77
N VAL A 75 -1.31 -3.36 5.06
CA VAL A 75 -2.62 -3.25 5.73
C VAL A 75 -3.41 -2.06 5.17
N GLY A 76 -2.75 -0.92 4.96
CA GLY A 76 -3.36 0.24 4.34
C GLY A 76 -3.85 -0.03 2.91
N MET A 77 -3.05 -0.73 2.10
CA MET A 77 -3.43 -1.10 0.73
C MET A 77 -4.68 -1.99 0.68
N ALA A 78 -4.89 -2.85 1.69
CA ALA A 78 -6.12 -3.60 1.82
C ALA A 78 -7.35 -2.69 2.02
N SER A 79 -7.21 -1.53 2.67
CA SER A 79 -8.28 -0.54 2.77
C SER A 79 -8.56 0.14 1.42
N VAL A 80 -7.53 0.48 0.64
CA VAL A 80 -7.71 1.01 -0.73
C VAL A 80 -8.42 0.00 -1.63
N MET A 81 -8.03 -1.28 -1.56
CA MET A 81 -8.70 -2.35 -2.29
C MET A 81 -10.16 -2.53 -1.88
N ARG A 82 -10.49 -2.41 -0.58
CA ARG A 82 -11.89 -2.42 -0.12
C ARG A 82 -12.70 -1.27 -0.71
N SER A 83 -12.14 -0.07 -0.75
CA SER A 83 -12.79 1.09 -1.39
C SER A 83 -13.02 0.87 -2.89
N LEU A 84 -12.06 0.25 -3.58
CA LEU A 84 -12.22 -0.15 -4.98
C LEU A 84 -13.37 -1.15 -5.15
N TYR A 85 -13.42 -2.21 -4.34
CA TYR A 85 -14.51 -3.18 -4.35
C TYR A 85 -15.88 -2.53 -4.13
N ALA A 86 -15.97 -1.65 -3.13
CA ALA A 86 -17.19 -0.91 -2.83
C ALA A 86 -17.61 0.01 -3.99
N HIS A 87 -16.66 0.72 -4.60
CA HIS A 87 -16.93 1.59 -5.76
C HIS A 87 -17.47 0.80 -6.95
N VAL A 88 -16.92 -0.38 -7.20
CA VAL A 88 -17.29 -1.23 -8.33
C VAL A 88 -18.58 -2.04 -8.05
N GLY A 89 -19.01 -2.13 -6.80
CA GLY A 89 -20.21 -2.87 -6.41
C GLY A 89 -20.03 -4.40 -6.40
N VAL A 90 -18.80 -4.88 -6.16
CA VAL A 90 -18.47 -6.31 -6.12
C VAL A 90 -18.06 -6.71 -4.72
N ALA A 91 -18.46 -7.92 -4.30
CA ALA A 91 -18.05 -8.46 -3.00
C ALA A 91 -16.51 -8.68 -2.96
N PRO A 92 -15.83 -8.27 -1.87
CA PRO A 92 -14.40 -8.50 -1.71
C PRO A 92 -14.03 -9.99 -1.75
N ARG A 93 -12.94 -10.33 -2.43
CA ARG A 93 -12.39 -11.69 -2.46
C ARG A 93 -11.14 -11.80 -1.61
N PHE A 94 -11.08 -12.85 -0.80
CA PHE A 94 -9.90 -13.17 0.00
C PHE A 94 -9.27 -14.44 -0.54
N ASP A 95 -7.98 -14.38 -0.84
CA ASP A 95 -7.21 -15.54 -1.24
C ASP A 95 -6.58 -16.20 -0.01
N ALA A 96 -6.33 -17.51 -0.11
CA ALA A 96 -5.68 -18.26 0.96
C ALA A 96 -4.31 -17.64 1.27
N PRO A 97 -3.87 -17.64 2.55
CA PRO A 97 -2.56 -17.15 2.89
C PRO A 97 -1.49 -17.93 2.11
N GLU A 98 -0.51 -17.22 1.54
CA GLU A 98 0.72 -17.83 1.07
C GLU A 98 1.42 -18.54 2.23
N SER A 99 2.17 -19.61 1.93
CA SER A 99 2.83 -20.49 2.91
C SER A 99 3.48 -19.70 4.07
N GLY A 100 2.87 -19.73 5.25
CA GLY A 100 3.33 -19.04 6.46
C GLY A 100 2.43 -17.88 6.95
N GLY A 101 1.42 -17.48 6.18
CA GLY A 101 0.40 -16.53 6.63
C GLY A 101 -0.70 -17.19 7.50
N VAL A 102 -1.16 -16.50 8.53
CA VAL A 102 -2.21 -17.00 9.44
C VAL A 102 -3.62 -16.58 8.97
N LEU A 103 -3.73 -15.51 8.16
CA LEU A 103 -5.01 -14.92 7.76
C LEU A 103 -5.13 -14.76 6.23
N PRO A 104 -6.33 -14.95 5.65
CA PRO A 104 -6.59 -14.68 4.24
C PRO A 104 -6.25 -13.24 3.85
N ALA A 105 -5.64 -13.06 2.68
CA ALA A 105 -5.28 -11.75 2.16
C ALA A 105 -6.34 -11.26 1.16
N LEU A 106 -6.75 -10.00 1.28
CA LEU A 106 -7.63 -9.38 0.29
C LEU A 106 -6.90 -9.29 -1.05
N SER A 107 -7.57 -9.70 -2.11
CA SER A 107 -7.01 -9.81 -3.46
C SER A 107 -7.95 -9.19 -4.47
N VAL A 108 -7.41 -8.57 -5.52
CA VAL A 108 -8.20 -8.05 -6.64
C VAL A 108 -8.60 -9.13 -7.65
N ALA A 109 -8.23 -10.40 -7.44
CA ALA A 109 -8.57 -11.50 -8.35
C ALA A 109 -10.09 -11.61 -8.61
N GLY A 110 -10.92 -11.24 -7.63
CA GLY A 110 -12.37 -11.17 -7.82
C GLY A 110 -12.81 -10.14 -8.87
N LEU A 111 -12.08 -9.02 -9.00
CA LEU A 111 -12.34 -8.00 -10.02
C LEU A 111 -11.79 -8.40 -11.39
N VAL A 112 -10.72 -9.18 -11.46
CA VAL A 112 -10.17 -9.69 -12.73
C VAL A 112 -11.20 -10.56 -13.45
N GLY A 113 -11.89 -11.46 -12.73
CA GLY A 113 -12.89 -12.37 -13.30
C GLY A 113 -14.31 -11.80 -13.42
N ALA A 114 -14.58 -10.61 -12.90
CA ALA A 114 -15.94 -10.05 -12.84
C ALA A 114 -16.39 -9.43 -14.16
N SER A 115 -16.73 -10.25 -15.16
CA SER A 115 -17.17 -9.81 -16.49
C SER A 115 -18.43 -8.94 -16.48
N HIS A 116 -19.27 -9.04 -15.44
CA HIS A 116 -20.47 -8.23 -15.25
C HIS A 116 -20.17 -6.77 -14.84
N VAL A 117 -18.94 -6.46 -14.44
CA VAL A 117 -18.55 -5.10 -14.07
C VAL A 117 -18.40 -4.25 -15.33
N ALA A 118 -19.17 -3.16 -15.39
CA ALA A 118 -19.09 -2.18 -16.45
C ALA A 118 -17.68 -1.55 -16.55
N PRO A 119 -17.15 -1.34 -17.77
CA PRO A 119 -15.83 -0.73 -17.97
C PRO A 119 -15.63 0.60 -17.24
N LEU A 120 -16.62 1.51 -17.33
CA LEU A 120 -16.57 2.81 -16.64
C LEU A 120 -16.50 2.68 -15.12
N ALA A 121 -17.23 1.74 -14.52
CA ALA A 121 -17.22 1.52 -13.07
C ALA A 121 -15.84 1.02 -12.61
N LEU A 122 -15.23 0.10 -13.36
CA LEU A 122 -13.87 -0.38 -13.04
C LEU A 122 -12.83 0.72 -13.23
N ALA A 123 -12.82 1.38 -14.39
CA ALA A 123 -11.88 2.46 -14.70
C ALA A 123 -12.01 3.62 -13.69
N GLY A 124 -13.25 3.99 -13.34
CA GLY A 124 -13.55 5.01 -12.34
C GLY A 124 -13.06 4.63 -10.95
N GLY A 125 -13.29 3.38 -10.54
CA GLY A 125 -12.80 2.86 -9.27
C GLY A 125 -11.27 2.83 -9.18
N VAL A 126 -10.60 2.39 -10.24
CA VAL A 126 -9.12 2.40 -10.30
C VAL A 126 -8.59 3.84 -10.28
N ALA A 127 -9.21 4.76 -11.02
CA ALA A 127 -8.83 6.17 -11.02
C ALA A 127 -9.03 6.83 -9.63
N ALA A 128 -10.13 6.50 -8.92
CA ALA A 128 -10.37 6.99 -7.57
C ALA A 128 -9.37 6.41 -6.54
N ALA A 129 -9.05 5.11 -6.66
CA ALA A 129 -8.02 4.47 -5.85
C ALA A 129 -6.64 5.11 -6.09
N TRP A 130 -6.29 5.37 -7.35
CA TRP A 130 -5.08 6.09 -7.72
C TRP A 130 -5.04 7.51 -7.13
N ALA A 131 -6.13 8.27 -7.25
CA ALA A 131 -6.21 9.62 -6.70
C ALA A 131 -5.97 9.62 -5.18
N THR A 132 -6.57 8.66 -4.46
CA THR A 132 -6.38 8.46 -3.01
C THR A 132 -4.91 8.15 -2.70
N VAL A 133 -4.31 7.19 -3.41
CA VAL A 133 -2.92 6.78 -3.14
C VAL A 133 -1.94 7.90 -3.47
N TYR A 134 -2.01 8.45 -4.68
CA TYR A 134 -1.02 9.40 -5.19
C TYR A 134 -1.14 10.78 -4.53
N SER A 135 -2.37 11.26 -4.31
CA SER A 135 -2.60 12.64 -3.83
C SER A 135 -2.75 12.74 -2.32
N HIS A 136 -3.05 11.64 -1.61
CA HIS A 136 -3.31 11.68 -0.16
C HIS A 136 -2.37 10.76 0.61
N VAL A 137 -2.30 9.48 0.26
CA VAL A 137 -1.48 8.51 1.00
C VAL A 137 0.01 8.83 0.88
N VAL A 138 0.53 8.97 -0.35
CA VAL A 138 1.96 9.20 -0.58
C VAL A 138 2.47 10.45 0.16
N PRO A 139 1.85 11.64 0.01
CA PRO A 139 2.32 12.84 0.70
C PRO A 139 2.25 12.72 2.22
N ALA A 140 1.19 12.12 2.77
CA ALA A 140 1.04 11.96 4.21
C ALA A 140 2.08 11.01 4.81
N LEU A 141 2.32 9.88 4.15
CA LEU A 141 3.33 8.92 4.59
C LEU A 141 4.75 9.47 4.44
N ASP A 142 5.06 10.17 3.35
CA ASP A 142 6.34 10.87 3.19
C ASP A 142 6.57 11.87 4.34
N ALA A 143 5.54 12.60 4.75
CA ALA A 143 5.62 13.54 5.87
C ALA A 143 5.82 12.83 7.21
N VAL A 144 5.03 11.78 7.52
CA VAL A 144 5.12 11.04 8.80
C VAL A 144 6.44 10.29 8.93
N PHE A 145 6.97 9.76 7.83
CA PHE A 145 8.20 8.97 7.81
C PHE A 145 9.44 9.76 7.39
N ALA A 146 9.34 11.08 7.26
CA ALA A 146 10.47 11.98 7.03
C ALA A 146 11.69 11.72 7.96
N PRO A 147 11.53 11.34 9.25
CA PRO A 147 12.67 11.03 10.11
C PRO A 147 13.57 9.90 9.62
N LEU A 148 13.11 8.99 8.75
CA LEU A 148 13.96 7.91 8.21
C LEU A 148 15.22 8.43 7.53
N ALA A 149 15.14 9.58 6.86
CA ALA A 149 16.27 10.21 6.17
C ALA A 149 17.42 10.58 7.13
N LEU A 150 17.14 10.71 8.43
CA LEU A 150 18.11 11.08 9.45
C LEU A 150 18.80 9.85 10.08
N PHE A 151 18.27 8.64 9.87
CA PHE A 151 18.78 7.42 10.51
C PHE A 151 19.48 6.52 9.49
N ARG A 152 20.81 6.66 9.39
CA ARG A 152 21.66 5.89 8.46
C ARG A 152 21.60 4.38 8.63
N ALA A 153 21.19 3.89 9.79
CA ALA A 153 21.03 2.47 10.06
C ALA A 153 19.86 1.85 9.27
N VAL A 154 18.85 2.64 8.87
CA VAL A 154 17.71 2.12 8.12
C VAL A 154 18.07 1.98 6.65
N ARG A 155 18.18 0.74 6.17
CA ARG A 155 18.32 0.47 4.74
C ARG A 155 16.97 0.62 4.04
N CYS A 156 16.70 1.82 3.52
CA CYS A 156 15.53 2.08 2.70
C CYS A 156 15.75 1.62 1.25
N PRO A 157 14.80 0.91 0.63
CA PRO A 157 14.80 0.66 -0.81
C PRO A 157 14.81 1.94 -1.63
N ALA A 158 15.17 1.82 -2.91
CA ALA A 158 15.12 2.92 -3.85
C ALA A 158 13.72 3.57 -3.89
N GLY A 159 13.66 4.89 -3.72
CA GLY A 159 12.40 5.65 -3.65
C GLY A 159 11.76 5.73 -2.27
N GLY A 160 12.33 5.08 -1.23
CA GLY A 160 11.86 5.20 0.15
C GLY A 160 10.41 4.77 0.34
N VAL A 161 9.71 5.41 1.28
CA VAL A 161 8.31 5.08 1.61
C VAL A 161 7.38 5.31 0.42
N ARG A 162 7.53 6.42 -0.31
CA ARG A 162 6.84 6.65 -1.59
C ARG A 162 7.00 5.49 -2.56
N GLY A 163 8.23 5.05 -2.80
CA GLY A 163 8.53 3.94 -3.68
C GLY A 163 7.81 2.66 -3.26
N ALA A 164 7.82 2.37 -1.96
CA ALA A 164 7.13 1.21 -1.41
C ALA A 164 5.60 1.27 -1.58
N VAL A 165 4.98 2.42 -1.28
CA VAL A 165 3.52 2.61 -1.45
C VAL A 165 3.11 2.43 -2.90
N LEU A 166 3.84 3.05 -3.83
CA LEU A 166 3.54 2.97 -5.25
C LEU A 166 3.82 1.57 -5.82
N ALA A 167 4.88 0.90 -5.37
CA ALA A 167 5.17 -0.48 -5.75
C ALA A 167 4.06 -1.42 -5.26
N HIS A 168 3.63 -1.29 -3.99
CA HIS A 168 2.52 -2.08 -3.47
C HIS A 168 1.21 -1.84 -4.22
N PHE A 169 0.88 -0.59 -4.56
CA PHE A 169 -0.30 -0.29 -5.37
C PHE A 169 -0.20 -0.90 -6.78
N CYS A 170 0.99 -0.77 -7.39
CA CYS A 170 1.27 -1.36 -8.68
C CYS A 170 1.07 -2.88 -8.68
N ASP A 171 1.69 -3.58 -7.73
CA ASP A 171 1.70 -5.05 -7.69
C ASP A 171 0.37 -5.64 -7.22
N ALA A 172 -0.28 -5.03 -6.22
CA ALA A 172 -1.51 -5.56 -5.65
C ALA A 172 -2.77 -5.17 -6.43
N VAL A 173 -2.75 -4.05 -7.16
CA VAL A 173 -3.96 -3.50 -7.81
C VAL A 173 -3.79 -3.37 -9.31
N VAL A 174 -2.79 -2.62 -9.78
CA VAL A 174 -2.72 -2.22 -11.19
C VAL A 174 -2.29 -3.38 -12.09
N MET A 175 -1.23 -4.10 -11.74
CA MET A 175 -0.72 -5.20 -12.55
C MET A 175 -1.75 -6.31 -12.78
N PRO A 176 -2.48 -6.80 -11.74
CA PRO A 176 -3.52 -7.80 -11.96
C PRO A 176 -4.70 -7.28 -12.80
N LEU A 177 -5.03 -5.99 -12.69
CA LEU A 177 -6.14 -5.37 -13.41
C LEU A 177 -5.76 -4.79 -14.76
N LEU A 178 -4.49 -4.80 -15.14
CA LEU A 178 -3.97 -4.12 -16.33
C LEU A 178 -4.75 -4.47 -17.61
N PRO A 179 -5.03 -5.76 -17.93
CA PRO A 179 -5.79 -6.09 -19.14
C PRO A 179 -7.21 -5.49 -19.14
N ARG A 180 -7.84 -5.40 -17.96
CA ARG A 180 -9.16 -4.79 -17.83
C ARG A 180 -9.12 -3.27 -17.89
N ILE A 181 -8.07 -2.65 -17.37
CA ILE A 181 -7.84 -1.20 -17.49
C ILE A 181 -7.67 -0.84 -18.96
N GLU A 182 -6.86 -1.60 -19.71
CA GLU A 182 -6.67 -1.42 -21.15
C GLU A 182 -7.98 -1.58 -21.92
N ALA A 183 -8.73 -2.65 -21.67
CA ALA A 183 -10.04 -2.85 -22.29
C ALA A 183 -11.03 -1.72 -21.95
N SER A 184 -10.99 -1.22 -20.71
CA SER A 184 -11.87 -0.11 -20.29
C SER A 184 -11.46 1.21 -20.94
N ALA A 185 -10.17 1.46 -21.11
CA ALA A 185 -9.66 2.66 -21.76
C ALA A 185 -10.08 2.78 -23.24
N LEU A 186 -10.38 1.66 -23.90
CA LEU A 186 -10.89 1.64 -25.28
C LEU A 186 -12.40 1.94 -25.36
N ALA A 187 -13.12 1.91 -24.24
CA ALA A 187 -14.55 2.17 -24.22
C ALA A 187 -14.84 3.68 -24.34
N PRO A 188 -15.81 4.12 -25.16
CA PRO A 188 -16.07 5.55 -25.42
C PRO A 188 -16.42 6.36 -24.17
N ASP A 189 -17.12 5.74 -23.23
CA ASP A 189 -17.55 6.31 -21.94
C ASP A 189 -16.36 6.56 -20.99
N CYS A 190 -15.26 5.83 -21.15
CA CYS A 190 -14.06 5.97 -20.31
C CYS A 190 -13.10 7.08 -20.78
N ARG A 191 -13.38 7.77 -21.90
CA ARG A 191 -12.48 8.81 -22.44
C ARG A 191 -12.13 9.90 -21.42
N VAL A 192 -13.08 10.26 -20.55
CA VAL A 192 -12.88 11.26 -19.49
C VAL A 192 -11.86 10.84 -18.43
N LEU A 193 -11.59 9.53 -18.28
CA LEU A 193 -10.66 8.96 -17.31
C LEU A 193 -9.27 8.70 -17.90
N LEU A 194 -9.12 8.77 -19.22
CA LEU A 194 -7.85 8.49 -19.91
C LEU A 194 -6.67 9.31 -19.36
N PRO A 195 -6.77 10.63 -19.11
CA PRO A 195 -5.66 11.41 -18.56
C PRO A 195 -5.14 10.85 -17.24
N THR A 196 -6.06 10.51 -16.33
CA THR A 196 -5.73 9.97 -15.01
C THR A 196 -5.10 8.59 -15.12
N LEU A 197 -5.67 7.70 -15.94
CA LEU A 197 -5.14 6.34 -16.12
C LEU A 197 -3.77 6.35 -16.81
N ALA A 198 -3.58 7.19 -17.83
CA ALA A 198 -2.28 7.34 -18.50
C ALA A 198 -1.21 7.88 -17.56
N HIS A 199 -1.54 8.91 -16.77
CA HIS A 199 -0.63 9.46 -15.76
C HIS A 199 -0.24 8.40 -14.73
N MET A 200 -1.22 7.66 -14.19
CA MET A 200 -0.98 6.55 -13.26
C MET A 200 0.01 5.54 -13.85
N LEU A 201 -0.28 5.01 -15.05
CA LEU A 201 0.57 3.98 -15.66
C LEU A 201 1.97 4.52 -15.96
N ALA A 202 2.11 5.77 -16.38
CA ALA A 202 3.42 6.39 -16.61
C ALA A 202 4.24 6.52 -15.32
N VAL A 203 3.62 6.96 -14.22
CA VAL A 203 4.29 7.06 -12.91
C VAL A 203 4.70 5.68 -12.41
N LEU A 204 3.82 4.69 -12.48
CA LEU A 204 4.10 3.33 -12.00
C LEU A 204 5.13 2.60 -12.87
N ALA A 205 5.15 2.86 -14.18
CA ALA A 205 6.15 2.30 -15.08
C ALA A 205 7.57 2.80 -14.78
N ALA A 206 7.71 4.00 -14.21
CA ALA A 206 8.99 4.58 -13.81
C ALA A 206 9.54 4.01 -12.48
N LEU A 207 8.78 3.15 -11.78
CA LEU A 207 9.24 2.53 -10.54
C LEU A 207 10.24 1.39 -10.82
N PRO A 208 11.28 1.22 -9.98
CA PRO A 208 12.12 0.03 -10.03
C PRO A 208 11.35 -1.23 -9.55
N PRO A 209 11.69 -2.43 -10.05
CA PRO A 209 12.68 -2.71 -11.10
C PRO A 209 12.18 -2.27 -12.50
N ALA A 210 13.13 -2.00 -13.41
CA ALA A 210 12.85 -1.49 -14.77
C ALA A 210 11.99 -2.44 -15.66
N ASP A 211 11.70 -3.66 -15.20
CA ASP A 211 10.89 -4.66 -15.90
C ASP A 211 9.37 -4.41 -15.81
N ARG A 212 8.96 -3.14 -15.83
CA ARG A 212 7.55 -2.71 -15.95
C ARG A 212 7.13 -2.53 -17.42
N GLY A 213 7.72 -3.31 -18.33
CA GLY A 213 7.50 -3.24 -19.77
C GLY A 213 6.02 -3.18 -20.20
N PRO A 214 5.12 -3.99 -19.60
CA PRO A 214 3.68 -3.88 -19.85
C PRO A 214 3.12 -2.49 -19.55
N LEU A 215 3.43 -1.91 -18.38
CA LEU A 215 2.93 -0.58 -17.98
C LEU A 215 3.41 0.52 -18.93
N HIS A 216 4.68 0.49 -19.35
CA HIS A 216 5.20 1.45 -20.34
C HIS A 216 4.45 1.36 -21.67
N ARG A 217 4.14 0.15 -22.13
CA ARG A 217 3.38 -0.06 -23.36
C ARG A 217 1.96 0.50 -23.21
N SER A 218 1.25 0.10 -22.14
CA SER A 218 -0.12 0.53 -21.87
C SER A 218 -0.21 2.06 -21.72
N ALA A 219 0.71 2.68 -20.99
CA ALA A 219 0.77 4.13 -20.83
C ALA A 219 0.88 4.84 -22.18
N ARG A 220 1.76 4.38 -23.09
CA ARG A 220 1.91 4.97 -24.43
C ARG A 220 0.65 4.81 -25.27
N VAL A 221 0.01 3.64 -25.24
CA VAL A 221 -1.25 3.40 -25.96
C VAL A 221 -2.33 4.35 -25.47
N LEU A 222 -2.47 4.54 -24.16
CA LEU A 222 -3.48 5.42 -23.58
C LEU A 222 -3.21 6.89 -23.89
N VAL A 223 -1.93 7.33 -23.91
CA VAL A 223 -1.57 8.70 -24.34
C VAL A 223 -1.92 8.92 -25.81
N LEU A 224 -1.65 7.95 -26.69
CA LEU A 224 -2.04 8.06 -28.10
C LEU A 224 -3.57 8.09 -28.28
N ALA A 225 -4.31 7.31 -27.50
CA ALA A 225 -5.77 7.30 -27.54
C ALA A 225 -6.40 8.63 -27.09
N GLN A 226 -5.72 9.43 -26.26
CA GLN A 226 -6.19 10.78 -25.89
C GLN A 226 -6.10 11.78 -27.03
N GLN A 227 -5.23 11.54 -28.01
CA GLN A 227 -4.95 12.44 -29.11
C GLN A 227 -5.83 12.18 -30.34
N ALA A 228 -6.67 11.14 -30.31
CA ALA A 228 -7.51 10.67 -31.42
C ALA A 228 -9.01 10.92 -31.19
#